data_AF-A0A4Q1BMK1-F1
#
_entry.id   AF-A0A4Q1BMK1-F1
#
_cell.length_a   1.000
_cell.length_b   1.000
_cell.length_c   1.000
_cell.angle_alpha   90.00
_cell.angle_beta   90.00
_cell.angle_gamma   90.00
#
_symmetry.space_group_name_H-M   'P 1'
#
loop_
_entity.id
_entity.type
_entity.pdbx_description
1 polymer ?
#
loop_
_entity_poly.entity_id
_entity_poly.type
_entity_poly.pdbx_seq_one_letter_code
_entity_poly.pdbx_strand_id
1 'polypeptide(L)'
;MVVAPPFGSASAYRDTFPSPPPKNVTVQAETCFNLGLFKDMVRQYRKLDDQIIVRLNRAQAEVRDRTRSRNLAGRGLRRIEGNEGMCAEMWSEMMSGWAHRQTLLSYCLETVNASLELRRSTIGSSSVNHRIEGSLPGYGGRGMKEEEVLADQLANEHSIEAIIRKRTHDAFRSRCPFFSPPSDPISKAWWDLAQSAGSGRGPDLPPSS
;
A
#
# COMPACT_ATOMS: atom_id res chain seq x y z
N MET A 1 -33.79 -39.84 -0.91
CA MET A 1 -33.20 -38.90 0.08
C MET A 1 -32.59 -37.75 -0.68
N VAL A 2 -33.18 -36.56 -0.54
CA VAL A 2 -32.70 -35.33 -1.21
C VAL A 2 -31.60 -34.75 -0.31
N VAL A 3 -30.36 -34.78 -0.80
CA VAL A 3 -29.23 -34.14 -0.14
C VAL A 3 -29.35 -32.64 -0.40
N ALA A 4 -29.59 -31.86 0.66
CA ALA A 4 -29.55 -30.40 0.57
C ALA A 4 -28.15 -29.97 0.11
N PRO A 5 -28.03 -29.04 -0.85
CA PRO A 5 -26.73 -28.57 -1.30
C PRO A 5 -26.03 -27.85 -0.14
N PRO A 6 -24.70 -27.98 0.00
CA PRO A 6 -23.96 -27.25 1.01
C PRO A 6 -24.13 -25.75 0.74
N PHE A 7 -24.87 -25.06 1.61
CA PHE A 7 -24.85 -23.61 1.67
C PHE A 7 -23.44 -23.17 2.07
N GLY A 8 -22.69 -22.68 1.09
CA GLY A 8 -21.28 -22.37 1.22
C GLY A 8 -20.54 -22.75 -0.05
N SER A 9 -20.88 -22.08 -1.15
CA SER A 9 -20.11 -22.16 -2.38
C SER A 9 -18.64 -21.90 -2.08
N ALA A 10 -17.78 -22.88 -2.38
CA ALA A 10 -16.33 -22.65 -2.53
C ALA A 10 -16.03 -21.52 -3.55
N SER A 11 -17.02 -21.11 -4.34
CA SER A 11 -17.01 -19.95 -5.23
C SER A 11 -17.06 -18.60 -4.52
N ALA A 12 -17.71 -18.47 -3.35
CA ALA A 12 -17.74 -17.20 -2.61
C ALA A 12 -16.39 -16.88 -1.93
N TYR A 13 -15.48 -17.85 -1.87
CA TYR A 13 -14.18 -17.75 -1.20
C TYR A 13 -13.08 -17.16 -2.09
N ARG A 14 -13.31 -17.04 -3.40
CA ARG A 14 -12.41 -16.35 -4.35
C ARG A 14 -12.93 -15.00 -4.84
N ASP A 15 -14.21 -14.71 -4.66
CA ASP A 15 -14.90 -13.54 -5.23
C ASP A 15 -14.90 -12.28 -4.36
N THR A 16 -14.06 -12.20 -3.33
CA THR A 16 -13.74 -10.89 -2.73
C THR A 16 -12.26 -10.55 -2.74
N PHE A 17 -11.35 -11.52 -2.82
CA PHE A 17 -9.92 -11.28 -3.02
C PHE A 17 -9.28 -12.59 -3.56
N PRO A 18 -8.26 -12.53 -4.42
CA PRO A 18 -7.38 -11.38 -4.60
C PRO A 18 -8.08 -10.37 -5.50
N SER A 19 -8.21 -9.10 -5.07
CA SER A 19 -7.84 -8.11 -6.08
C SER A 19 -6.41 -8.52 -6.38
N PRO A 20 -6.10 -9.03 -7.58
CA PRO A 20 -4.71 -9.32 -7.91
C PRO A 20 -3.90 -8.10 -7.48
N PRO A 21 -2.71 -8.26 -6.86
CA PRO A 21 -1.82 -7.12 -6.69
C PRO A 21 -1.85 -6.39 -8.03
N PRO A 22 -2.27 -5.12 -8.06
CA PRO A 22 -2.65 -4.46 -9.29
C PRO A 22 -1.58 -4.72 -10.32
N LYS A 23 -1.93 -5.47 -11.38
CA LYS A 23 -1.01 -6.02 -12.38
C LYS A 23 -0.03 -4.93 -12.75
N ASN A 24 1.22 -5.00 -12.28
CA ASN A 24 2.24 -3.95 -12.33
C ASN A 24 1.68 -2.69 -12.98
N VAL A 25 0.84 -1.95 -12.25
CA VAL A 25 0.15 -0.83 -12.88
C VAL A 25 1.28 0.12 -13.20
N THR A 26 1.63 0.19 -14.49
CA THR A 26 2.59 1.15 -14.98
C THR A 26 1.96 2.48 -14.65
N VAL A 27 2.37 3.06 -13.53
CA VAL A 27 1.90 4.36 -13.08
C VAL A 27 2.40 5.31 -14.15
N GLN A 28 1.50 5.72 -15.04
CA GLN A 28 1.83 6.70 -16.06
C GLN A 28 1.80 8.09 -15.42
N ALA A 29 2.56 9.04 -15.95
CA ALA A 29 2.69 10.38 -15.39
C ALA A 29 1.32 11.09 -15.23
N GLU A 30 0.36 10.78 -16.11
CA GLU A 30 -1.02 11.29 -16.10
C GLU A 30 -1.76 10.94 -14.80
N THR A 31 -1.41 9.81 -14.17
CA THR A 31 -1.96 9.40 -12.87
C THR A 31 -1.61 10.40 -11.78
N CYS A 32 -0.40 10.97 -11.84
CA CYS A 32 0.11 11.86 -10.81
C CYS A 32 -0.46 13.27 -10.90
N PHE A 33 -0.84 13.72 -12.11
CA PHE A 33 -1.50 15.01 -12.32
C PHE A 33 -3.02 14.97 -12.16
N ASN A 34 -3.63 13.77 -12.08
CA ASN A 34 -5.05 13.61 -11.80
C ASN A 34 -5.27 13.16 -10.34
N LEU A 35 -5.52 14.14 -9.46
CA LEU A 35 -5.72 13.88 -8.02
C LEU A 35 -6.86 12.89 -7.73
N GLY A 36 -7.92 12.88 -8.54
CA GLY A 36 -9.03 11.93 -8.39
C GLY A 36 -8.58 10.50 -8.63
N LEU A 37 -7.92 10.26 -9.77
CA LEU A 37 -7.38 8.95 -10.14
C LEU A 37 -6.34 8.48 -9.13
N PHE A 38 -5.41 9.36 -8.72
CA PHE A 38 -4.43 9.07 -7.68
C PHE A 38 -5.10 8.64 -6.37
N LYS A 39 -6.08 9.40 -5.87
CA LYS A 39 -6.80 9.08 -4.64
C LYS A 39 -7.54 7.74 -4.74
N ASP A 40 -8.11 7.43 -5.89
CA ASP A 40 -8.79 6.16 -6.11
C ASP A 40 -7.81 4.98 -6.11
N MET A 41 -6.63 5.12 -6.73
CA MET A 41 -5.57 4.10 -6.65
C MET A 41 -5.10 3.90 -5.20
N VAL A 42 -4.78 4.98 -4.49
CA VAL A 42 -4.35 4.92 -3.09
C VAL A 42 -5.41 4.24 -2.22
N ARG A 43 -6.70 4.57 -2.40
CA ARG A 43 -7.82 3.90 -1.72
C ARG A 43 -7.87 2.41 -2.03
N GLN A 44 -7.69 2.01 -3.28
CA GLN A 44 -7.69 0.59 -3.66
C GLN A 44 -6.58 -0.17 -2.97
N TYR A 45 -5.36 0.37 -2.93
CA TYR A 45 -4.26 -0.26 -2.20
C TYR A 45 -4.49 -0.30 -0.68
N ARG A 46 -5.14 0.73 -0.10
CA ARG A 46 -5.44 0.78 1.35
C ARG A 46 -6.53 -0.21 1.78
N LYS A 47 -7.35 -0.72 0.86
CA LYS A 47 -8.35 -1.76 1.18
C LYS A 47 -7.75 -2.99 1.85
N LEU A 48 -6.52 -3.37 1.49
CA LEU A 48 -5.82 -4.50 2.09
C LEU A 48 -5.54 -4.27 3.58
N ASP A 49 -5.12 -3.05 3.93
CA ASP A 49 -4.84 -2.62 5.29
C ASP A 49 -6.12 -2.41 6.09
N ASP A 50 -7.15 -1.78 5.52
CA ASP A 50 -8.45 -1.58 6.17
C ASP A 50 -9.09 -2.91 6.59
N GLN A 51 -8.84 -3.96 5.82
CA GLN A 51 -9.37 -5.30 6.07
C GLN A 51 -8.44 -6.17 6.93
N ILE A 52 -7.28 -5.69 7.37
CA ILE A 52 -6.24 -6.53 8.00
C ILE A 52 -6.77 -7.33 9.19
N ILE A 53 -7.59 -6.70 10.06
CA ILE A 53 -8.17 -7.35 11.23
C ILE A 53 -9.11 -8.48 10.81
N VAL A 54 -9.97 -8.24 9.83
CA VAL A 54 -10.92 -9.24 9.33
C VAL A 54 -10.17 -10.40 8.68
N ARG A 55 -9.13 -10.10 7.88
CA ARG A 55 -8.28 -11.10 7.23
C ARG A 55 -7.54 -11.96 8.25
N LEU A 56 -6.94 -11.36 9.27
CA LEU A 56 -6.28 -12.07 10.36
C LEU A 56 -7.24 -12.94 11.16
N ASN A 57 -8.41 -12.41 11.53
CA ASN A 57 -9.45 -13.18 12.23
C ASN A 57 -9.86 -14.43 11.44
N ARG A 58 -10.09 -14.26 10.14
CA ARG A 58 -10.48 -15.35 9.25
C ARG A 58 -9.37 -16.39 9.12
N ALA A 59 -8.13 -15.96 8.86
CA ALA A 59 -7.00 -16.86 8.73
C ALA A 59 -6.76 -17.66 10.03
N GLN A 60 -6.91 -17.02 11.20
CA GLN A 60 -6.83 -17.69 12.50
C GLN A 60 -7.96 -18.73 12.70
N ALA A 61 -9.18 -18.44 12.24
CA ALA A 61 -10.29 -19.39 12.29
C ALA A 61 -10.01 -20.62 11.43
N GLU A 62 -9.48 -20.42 10.21
CA GLU A 62 -9.13 -21.51 9.29
C GLU A 62 -8.06 -22.44 9.88
N VAL A 63 -7.01 -21.89 10.50
CA VAL A 63 -5.98 -22.71 11.18
C VAL A 63 -6.58 -23.52 12.33
N ARG A 64 -7.50 -22.93 13.11
CA ARG A 64 -8.21 -23.61 14.20
C ARG A 64 -9.10 -24.75 13.67
N ASP A 65 -9.83 -24.52 12.59
CA ASP A 65 -10.72 -25.51 11.99
C ASP A 65 -9.94 -26.66 11.38
N ARG A 66 -8.84 -26.37 10.66
CA ARG A 66 -7.90 -27.41 10.17
C ARG A 66 -7.34 -28.26 11.30
N THR A 67 -7.02 -27.64 12.44
CA THR A 67 -6.53 -28.35 13.63
C THR A 67 -7.61 -29.28 14.20
N ARG A 68 -8.87 -28.82 14.30
CA ARG A 68 -10.00 -29.66 14.75
C ARG A 68 -10.22 -30.86 13.83
N SER A 69 -10.27 -30.64 12.51
CA SER A 69 -10.45 -31.70 11.51
C SER A 69 -9.31 -32.72 11.52
N ARG A 70 -8.06 -32.29 11.77
CA ARG A 70 -6.90 -33.20 11.85
C ARG A 70 -6.81 -33.97 13.16
N ASN A 71 -7.23 -33.38 14.27
CA ASN A 71 -7.31 -34.08 15.56
C ASN A 71 -8.36 -35.21 15.52
N LEU A 72 -9.46 -35.02 14.78
CA LEU A 72 -10.42 -36.08 14.48
C LEU A 72 -9.81 -37.21 13.61
N ALA A 73 -8.79 -36.92 12.81
CA ALA A 73 -8.07 -37.87 11.96
C ALA A 73 -6.82 -38.50 12.64
N GLY A 74 -6.63 -38.31 13.95
CA GLY A 74 -5.60 -39.00 14.73
C GLY A 74 -4.14 -38.58 14.46
N ARG A 75 -3.88 -37.52 13.67
CA ARG A 75 -2.52 -36.98 13.43
C ARG A 75 -2.33 -35.66 14.19
N GLY A 76 -1.73 -35.74 15.37
CA GLY A 76 -1.39 -34.58 16.20
C GLY A 76 -0.19 -33.81 15.65
N LEU A 77 -0.43 -32.81 14.79
CA LEU A 77 0.57 -31.81 14.43
C LEU A 77 0.47 -30.60 15.38
N ARG A 78 1.60 -29.94 15.69
CA ARG A 78 1.67 -28.83 16.66
C ARG A 78 0.92 -27.60 16.15
N ARG A 79 -0.04 -27.10 16.94
CA ARG A 79 -0.82 -25.85 16.72
C ARG A 79 0.05 -24.62 16.40
N ILE A 80 1.28 -24.58 16.91
CA ILE A 80 2.20 -23.43 16.80
C ILE A 80 2.64 -23.18 15.35
N GLU A 81 2.97 -24.25 14.62
CA GLU A 81 3.48 -24.17 13.24
C GLU A 81 2.46 -23.57 12.27
N GLY A 82 1.17 -23.91 12.45
CA GLY A 82 0.09 -23.36 11.62
C GLY A 82 -0.17 -21.86 11.84
N ASN A 83 -0.02 -21.38 13.08
CA ASN A 83 -0.18 -19.96 13.39
C ASN A 83 1.00 -19.12 12.91
N GLU A 84 2.23 -19.62 13.07
CA GLU A 84 3.43 -18.94 12.59
C GLU A 84 3.45 -18.83 11.06
N GLY A 85 3.10 -19.91 10.35
CA GLY A 85 2.98 -19.90 8.89
C GLY A 85 1.94 -18.88 8.39
N MET A 86 0.77 -18.82 9.04
CA MET A 86 -0.28 -17.84 8.73
C MET A 86 0.20 -16.39 8.94
N CYS A 87 0.92 -16.12 10.03
CA CYS A 87 1.49 -14.81 10.30
C CYS A 87 2.57 -14.44 9.26
N ALA A 88 3.40 -15.41 8.85
CA ALA A 88 4.43 -15.20 7.83
C ALA A 88 3.85 -14.88 6.44
N GLU A 89 2.82 -15.61 6.01
CA GLU A 89 2.12 -15.34 4.75
C GLU A 89 1.49 -13.93 4.77
N MET A 90 0.74 -13.59 5.83
CA MET A 90 0.13 -12.27 5.96
C MET A 90 1.16 -11.14 6.00
N TRP A 91 2.30 -11.38 6.67
CA TRP A 91 3.41 -10.43 6.72
C TRP A 91 3.98 -10.14 5.32
N SER A 92 4.22 -11.18 4.53
CA SER A 92 4.70 -11.05 3.14
C SER A 92 3.75 -10.23 2.27
N GLU A 93 2.44 -10.50 2.38
CA GLU A 93 1.43 -9.75 1.63
C GLU A 93 1.35 -8.28 2.06
N MET A 94 1.43 -7.99 3.36
CA MET A 94 1.44 -6.62 3.88
C MET A 94 2.64 -5.84 3.34
N MET A 95 3.85 -6.42 3.42
CA MET A 95 5.06 -5.79 2.87
C MET A 95 4.94 -5.54 1.36
N SER A 96 4.37 -6.50 0.63
CA SER A 96 4.09 -6.35 -0.79
C SER A 96 3.17 -5.16 -1.05
N GLY A 97 2.05 -5.06 -0.33
CA GLY A 97 1.13 -3.93 -0.44
C GLY A 97 1.78 -2.58 -0.13
N TRP A 98 2.59 -2.52 0.93
CA TRP A 98 3.31 -1.31 1.34
C TRP A 98 4.34 -0.87 0.30
N ALA A 99 5.11 -1.80 -0.26
CA ALA A 99 6.08 -1.48 -1.30
C ALA A 99 5.40 -0.92 -2.56
N HIS A 100 4.31 -1.53 -3.02
CA HIS A 100 3.58 -1.02 -4.19
C HIS A 100 3.00 0.38 -3.93
N ARG A 101 2.41 0.63 -2.76
CA ARG A 101 1.94 1.97 -2.39
C ARG A 101 3.08 2.99 -2.32
N GLN A 102 4.18 2.61 -1.68
CA GLN A 102 5.34 3.47 -1.54
C GLN A 102 5.89 3.88 -2.91
N THR A 103 5.97 2.95 -3.86
CA THR A 103 6.37 3.24 -5.24
C THR A 103 5.44 4.25 -5.91
N LEU A 104 4.12 4.07 -5.81
CA LEU A 104 3.13 5.01 -6.36
C LEU A 104 3.29 6.41 -5.75
N LEU A 105 3.38 6.49 -4.42
CA LEU A 105 3.47 7.75 -3.69
C LEU A 105 4.76 8.50 -4.02
N SER A 106 5.91 7.80 -4.00
CA SER A 106 7.20 8.40 -4.32
C SER A 106 7.27 8.83 -5.79
N TYR A 107 6.83 7.97 -6.73
CA TYR A 107 6.83 8.31 -8.15
C TYR A 107 5.99 9.56 -8.45
N CYS A 108 4.78 9.66 -7.88
CA CYS A 108 3.94 10.83 -8.14
C CYS A 108 4.46 12.10 -7.47
N LEU A 109 4.99 11.99 -6.25
CA LEU A 109 5.62 13.13 -5.58
C LEU A 109 6.82 13.65 -6.38
N GLU A 110 7.70 12.76 -6.84
CA GLU A 110 8.88 13.11 -7.65
C GLU A 110 8.47 13.71 -9.00
N THR A 111 7.48 13.12 -9.68
CA THR A 111 7.00 13.58 -10.99
C THR A 111 6.42 15.00 -10.93
N VAL A 112 5.56 15.27 -9.94
CA VAL A 112 4.95 16.59 -9.79
C VAL A 112 5.98 17.64 -9.34
N ASN A 113 6.88 17.28 -8.43
CA ASN A 113 7.97 18.19 -8.01
C ASN A 113 8.91 18.54 -9.17
N ALA A 114 9.25 17.57 -10.02
CA ALA A 114 10.07 17.81 -11.21
C ALA A 114 9.38 18.76 -12.21
N SER A 115 8.06 18.61 -12.41
CA SER A 115 7.26 19.53 -13.24
C SER A 115 7.26 20.95 -12.68
N LEU A 116 7.05 21.10 -11.37
CA LEU A 116 7.05 22.40 -10.69
C LEU A 116 8.40 23.10 -10.82
N GLU A 117 9.51 22.39 -10.64
CA GLU A 117 10.85 22.96 -10.73
C GLU A 117 11.18 23.40 -12.17
N LEU A 118 10.76 22.63 -13.17
CA LEU A 118 10.90 22.99 -14.58
C LEU A 118 10.11 24.27 -14.92
N ARG A 119 8.87 24.38 -14.44
CA ARG A 119 8.05 25.59 -14.65
C ARG A 119 8.63 26.80 -13.93
N ARG A 120 9.10 26.63 -12.69
CA ARG A 120 9.76 27.69 -11.91
C ARG A 120 11.02 28.19 -12.62
N SER A 121 11.84 27.29 -13.14
CA SER A 121 13.05 27.61 -13.92
C SER A 121 12.71 28.40 -15.20
N THR A 122 11.68 27.98 -15.95
CA THR A 122 11.25 28.64 -17.20
C THR A 122 10.78 30.08 -16.97
N ILE A 123 10.00 30.32 -15.91
CA ILE A 123 9.52 31.65 -15.52
C ILE A 123 10.69 32.51 -15.00
N GLY A 124 11.59 31.93 -14.20
CA GLY A 124 12.78 32.62 -13.68
C GLY A 124 13.75 33.08 -14.78
N SER A 125 13.97 32.27 -15.81
CA SER A 125 14.84 32.62 -16.95
C SER A 125 14.22 33.65 -17.90
N SER A 126 12.90 33.71 -17.99
CA SER A 126 12.18 34.69 -18.82
C SER A 126 12.13 36.10 -18.19
N SER A 127 12.43 36.23 -16.89
CA SER A 127 12.45 37.51 -16.16
C SER A 127 13.65 38.42 -16.48
N VAL A 128 14.68 37.93 -17.19
CA VAL A 128 15.91 38.71 -17.45
C VAL A 128 15.82 39.55 -18.74
N ASN A 129 14.84 39.31 -19.64
CA ASN A 129 14.90 39.89 -20.99
C ASN A 129 13.63 40.54 -21.56
N HIS A 130 12.64 40.94 -20.76
CA HIS A 130 11.51 41.68 -21.33
C HIS A 130 10.86 42.70 -20.37
N ARG A 131 11.45 43.91 -20.31
CA ARG A 131 10.68 45.15 -20.14
C ARG A 131 9.94 45.41 -21.47
N ILE A 132 8.85 44.70 -21.73
CA ILE A 132 7.81 45.20 -22.65
C ILE A 132 6.48 45.08 -21.93
N GLU A 133 5.84 46.25 -21.82
CA GLU A 133 4.48 46.47 -21.37
C GLU A 133 3.51 45.48 -22.02
N GLY A 134 2.84 44.67 -21.21
CA GLY A 134 1.84 43.72 -21.69
C GLY A 134 1.62 42.51 -20.79
N SER A 135 1.80 42.65 -19.46
CA SER A 135 1.44 41.60 -18.51
C SER A 135 -0.07 41.38 -18.53
N LEU A 136 -0.53 40.34 -19.25
CA LEU A 136 -1.83 39.71 -19.01
C LEU A 136 -1.77 39.02 -17.63
N PRO A 137 -2.46 39.53 -16.59
CA PRO A 137 -2.21 39.16 -15.19
C PRO A 137 -2.99 37.90 -14.76
N GLY A 138 -3.10 36.88 -15.62
CA GLY A 138 -4.05 35.78 -15.39
C GLY A 138 -3.57 34.35 -15.66
N TYR A 139 -2.63 34.14 -16.59
CA TYR A 139 -2.43 32.80 -17.17
C TYR A 139 -1.27 32.00 -16.55
N GLY A 140 -0.19 32.65 -16.10
CA GLY A 140 0.97 31.96 -15.51
C GLY A 140 0.80 31.55 -14.04
N GLY A 141 -0.03 32.29 -13.29
CA GLY A 141 -0.15 32.11 -11.83
C GLY A 141 -1.20 31.08 -11.38
N ARG A 142 -2.22 30.79 -12.19
CA ARG A 142 -3.28 29.83 -11.81
C ARG A 142 -2.80 28.38 -11.90
N GLY A 143 -2.20 27.99 -13.02
CA GLY A 143 -1.67 26.62 -13.19
C GLY A 143 -0.55 26.26 -12.21
N MET A 144 0.35 27.21 -11.89
CA MET A 144 1.38 27.01 -10.88
C MET A 144 0.79 26.75 -9.48
N LYS A 145 -0.24 27.51 -9.08
CA LYS A 145 -0.92 27.31 -7.80
C LYS A 145 -1.63 25.95 -7.73
N GLU A 146 -2.21 25.50 -8.84
CA GLU A 146 -2.85 24.17 -8.90
C GLU A 146 -1.83 23.03 -8.74
N GLU A 147 -0.67 23.13 -9.39
CA GLU A 147 0.40 22.14 -9.24
C GLU A 147 1.07 22.19 -7.84
N GLU A 148 1.22 23.36 -7.23
CA GLU A 148 1.72 23.49 -5.85
C GLU A 148 0.76 22.83 -4.85
N VAL A 149 -0.55 23.09 -4.98
CA VAL A 149 -1.57 22.43 -4.15
C VAL A 149 -1.54 20.91 -4.37
N LEU A 150 -1.35 20.45 -5.60
CA LEU A 150 -1.21 19.02 -5.90
C LEU A 150 0.02 18.43 -5.20
N ALA A 151 1.18 19.08 -5.27
CA ALA A 151 2.40 18.63 -4.61
C ALA A 151 2.22 18.53 -3.09
N ASP A 152 1.57 19.52 -2.46
CA ASP A 152 1.25 19.49 -1.03
C ASP A 152 0.31 18.33 -0.68
N GLN A 153 -0.71 18.07 -1.51
CA GLN A 153 -1.62 16.93 -1.32
C GLN A 153 -0.86 15.59 -1.41
N LEU A 154 0.05 15.45 -2.37
CA LEU A 154 0.88 14.25 -2.52
C LEU A 154 1.84 14.07 -1.35
N ALA A 155 2.47 15.13 -0.88
CA ALA A 155 3.36 15.11 0.28
C ALA A 155 2.59 14.71 1.56
N ASN A 156 1.38 15.23 1.74
CA ASN A 156 0.50 14.83 2.83
C ASN A 156 0.14 13.34 2.76
N GLU A 157 -0.24 12.83 1.59
CA GLU A 157 -0.56 11.41 1.42
C GLU A 157 0.65 10.50 1.63
N HIS A 158 1.85 10.95 1.22
CA HIS A 158 3.11 10.27 1.50
C HIS A 158 3.43 10.25 3.01
N SER A 159 3.11 11.31 3.75
CA SER A 159 3.25 11.35 5.21
C SER A 159 2.23 10.43 5.91
N ILE A 160 0.97 10.46 5.46
CA ILE A 160 -0.12 9.61 5.98
C ILE A 160 0.21 8.12 5.83
N GLU A 161 0.96 7.72 4.80
CA GLU A 161 1.38 6.33 4.61
C GLU A 161 2.12 5.75 5.82
N ALA A 162 2.96 6.55 6.48
CA ALA A 162 3.67 6.10 7.68
C ALA A 162 2.70 5.77 8.83
N ILE A 163 1.61 6.54 8.96
CA ILE A 163 0.57 6.32 9.96
C ILE A 163 -0.20 5.04 9.65
N ILE A 164 -0.58 4.83 8.39
CA ILE A 164 -1.33 3.66 7.95
C ILE A 164 -0.50 2.40 8.17
N ARG A 165 0.75 2.40 7.69
CA ARG A 165 1.69 1.30 7.87
C ARG A 165 1.85 0.91 9.35
N LYS A 166 2.02 1.89 10.23
CA LYS A 166 2.09 1.64 11.68
C LYS A 166 0.80 1.02 12.22
N ARG A 167 -0.37 1.56 11.88
CA ARG A 167 -1.67 1.03 12.35
C ARG A 167 -1.89 -0.42 11.89
N THR A 168 -1.58 -0.71 10.63
CA THR A 168 -1.65 -2.07 10.09
C THR A 168 -0.71 -3.01 10.82
N HIS A 169 0.51 -2.56 11.09
CA HIS A 169 1.51 -3.32 11.84
C HIS A 169 1.09 -3.57 13.30
N ASP A 170 0.51 -2.59 13.98
CA ASP A 170 0.00 -2.74 15.35
C ASP A 170 -1.16 -3.74 15.40
N ALA A 171 -2.08 -3.67 14.42
CA ALA A 171 -3.15 -4.65 14.27
C ALA A 171 -2.60 -6.07 14.02
N PHE A 172 -1.58 -6.21 13.17
CA PHE A 172 -0.89 -7.46 12.93
C PHE A 172 -0.26 -8.03 14.21
N ARG A 173 0.52 -7.23 14.94
CA ARG A 173 1.16 -7.66 16.19
C ARG A 173 0.17 -8.09 17.27
N SER A 174 -1.01 -7.47 17.32
CA SER A 174 -2.07 -7.88 18.25
C SER A 174 -2.54 -9.32 18.01
N ARG A 175 -2.44 -9.83 16.77
CA ARG A 175 -2.87 -11.19 16.38
C ARG A 175 -1.72 -12.17 16.20
N CYS A 176 -0.51 -11.66 16.00
CA CYS A 176 0.72 -12.40 15.80
C CYS A 176 1.78 -11.98 16.85
N PRO A 177 1.55 -12.20 18.16
CA PRO A 177 2.38 -11.63 19.22
C PRO A 177 3.81 -12.22 19.30
N PHE A 178 3.97 -13.47 18.85
CA PHE A 178 5.26 -14.17 18.86
C PHE A 178 5.97 -14.15 17.50
N PHE A 179 5.34 -13.53 16.50
CA PHE A 179 5.94 -13.43 15.18
C PHE A 179 7.12 -12.46 15.20
N SER A 180 8.22 -12.89 14.61
CA SER A 180 9.34 -12.06 14.21
C SER A 180 9.50 -12.12 12.69
N PRO A 181 9.84 -11.00 12.03
CA PRO A 181 10.11 -11.02 10.60
C PRO A 181 11.25 -12.02 10.30
N PRO A 182 11.23 -12.69 9.13
CA PRO A 182 12.36 -13.50 8.70
C PRO A 182 13.67 -12.69 8.69
N SER A 183 14.80 -13.38 8.82
CA SER A 183 16.13 -12.76 8.96
C SER A 183 16.63 -12.03 7.72
N ASP A 184 15.83 -11.97 6.66
CA ASP A 184 16.20 -11.23 5.46
C ASP A 184 16.20 -9.71 5.72
N PRO A 185 17.13 -8.97 5.10
CA PRO A 185 17.32 -7.55 5.40
C PRO A 185 16.12 -6.69 5.01
N ILE A 186 15.37 -7.08 3.97
CA ILE A 186 14.22 -6.32 3.46
C ILE A 186 13.06 -6.39 4.45
N SER A 187 12.74 -7.60 4.92
CA SER A 187 11.69 -7.85 5.90
C SER A 187 11.97 -7.16 7.22
N LYS A 188 13.23 -7.21 7.68
CA LYS A 188 13.65 -6.47 8.87
C LYS A 188 13.52 -4.95 8.69
N ALA A 189 13.94 -4.41 7.55
CA ALA A 189 13.83 -2.97 7.30
C ALA A 189 12.36 -2.51 7.23
N TRP A 190 11.46 -3.29 6.61
CA TRP A 190 10.02 -3.00 6.63
C TRP A 190 9.42 -3.08 8.04
N TRP A 191 9.86 -4.04 8.85
CA TRP A 191 9.47 -4.16 10.25
C TRP A 191 9.85 -2.92 11.07
N ASP A 192 11.12 -2.53 11.00
CA ASP A 192 11.65 -1.37 11.75
C ASP A 192 10.99 -0.06 11.29
N LEU A 193 10.77 0.09 9.98
CA LEU A 193 10.06 1.24 9.40
C LEU A 193 8.60 1.32 9.85
N ALA A 194 7.91 0.20 9.93
CA ALA A 194 6.52 0.16 10.40
C ALA A 194 6.42 0.45 11.91
N GLN A 195 7.37 -0.03 12.70
CA GLN A 195 7.38 0.17 14.15
C GLN A 195 7.69 1.63 14.54
N SER A 196 8.62 2.28 13.84
CA SER A 196 9.07 3.64 14.15
C SER A 196 8.06 4.73 13.77
N ALA A 197 6.99 4.42 13.05
CA ALA A 197 6.15 5.42 12.35
C ALA A 197 6.96 6.32 11.42
N GLY A 198 8.14 5.87 10.96
CA GLY A 198 9.04 6.68 10.15
C GLY A 198 8.41 7.05 8.81
N SER A 199 8.42 8.34 8.49
CA SER A 199 8.24 8.82 7.12
C SER A 199 9.49 8.48 6.32
N GLY A 200 9.37 7.63 5.31
CA GLY A 200 10.51 7.18 4.53
C GLY A 200 10.14 6.15 3.49
N ARG A 201 10.93 6.09 2.42
CA ARG A 201 10.86 5.05 1.39
C ARG A 201 11.37 3.75 2.01
N GLY A 202 10.50 2.74 2.10
CA GLY A 202 10.93 1.40 2.47
C GLY A 202 11.82 0.76 1.40
N PRO A 203 12.47 -0.36 1.70
CA PRO A 203 13.33 -1.04 0.74
C PRO A 203 12.53 -1.51 -0.48
N ASP A 204 13.14 -1.41 -1.66
CA ASP A 204 12.58 -1.97 -2.89
C ASP A 204 12.45 -3.49 -2.76
N LEU A 205 11.32 -4.04 -3.21
CA LEU A 205 11.17 -5.48 -3.29
C LEU A 205 11.99 -6.01 -4.48
N PRO A 206 12.61 -7.20 -4.34
CA PRO A 206 13.22 -7.86 -5.47
C PRO A 206 12.15 -8.10 -6.54
N PRO A 207 12.51 -8.05 -7.84
CA PRO A 207 11.58 -8.38 -8.90
C PRO A 207 11.00 -9.78 -8.65
N SER A 208 9.68 -9.90 -8.69
CA SER A 208 8.99 -11.17 -8.55
C SER A 208 9.44 -12.12 -9.67
N SER A 209 10.19 -13.17 -9.30
CA SER A 209 10.60 -14.27 -10.18
C SER A 209 9.41 -15.06 -10.70
#